data_AF-A0A966D318-F1
#
_entry.id   AF-A0A966D318-F1
#
_cell.length_a   1.000
_cell.length_b   1.000
_cell.length_c   1.000
_cell.angle_alpha   90.00
_cell.angle_beta   90.00
_cell.angle_gamma   90.00
#
_symmetry.space_group_name_H-M   'P 1'
#
loop_
_entity.id
_entity.type
_entity.pdbx_description
1 polymer ?
#
loop_
_entity_poly.entity_id
_entity_poly.type
_entity_poly.pdbx_seq_one_letter_code
_entity_poly.pdbx_strand_id
1 'polypeptide(L)'
;MAKDLYINDDQPRHRWLRRLLTTLLILVLMAGLLVGGWFLVQERRFDQYVSDYRAALDQGDFETAVQKYRNAQEKALTPGPIERFGERYRDIMVEIESLTMQRIDLIQNKMLAGQSLSSDDLQFAEMMGEVTAVHLVAGLRDMASRYLTSDISRPVLQRAFSQLAGLPNLETAVGTLPDQLPQMTEAAPMVSKAKQAQQNQEFWTAWAIYHDIVANPEWAGFVHEQTQLYIDDCRDEMYQPLMDDAKALMEGGRYQTAEQALLRLREVFAADQAIEQALLETRDYLPAVLNPWQGPVEFISVRPLIIRPDIAFDGDGYAATANDAMITATEFSRMIAQLYENDFILIDSDLLYDQERHLQPLMLPPGKKPIVLVIDALNYYASRRETGNAWDLVLNQEGDVCAVYPDEQGNMVVDRNGEMIGLLDQ
;
A
#
# COMPACT_ATOMS: atom_id res chain seq x y z
N MET A 1 56.88 -63.17 24.24
CA MET A 1 57.48 -62.78 22.96
C MET A 1 57.15 -61.32 22.71
N ALA A 2 57.99 -60.40 23.14
CA ALA A 2 57.89 -58.97 22.82
C ALA A 2 59.14 -58.62 22.00
N LYS A 3 58.94 -58.19 20.75
CA LYS A 3 60.01 -57.66 19.91
C LYS A 3 60.14 -56.18 20.23
N ASP A 4 61.09 -55.83 21.09
CA ASP A 4 61.54 -54.46 21.26
C ASP A 4 62.36 -54.07 20.02
N LEU A 5 61.73 -53.33 19.11
CA LEU A 5 62.38 -52.64 18.00
C LEU A 5 63.16 -51.44 18.55
N TYR A 6 64.35 -51.70 19.11
CA TYR A 6 65.35 -50.67 19.38
C TYR A 6 65.97 -50.23 18.04
N ILE A 7 65.67 -49.00 17.60
CA ILE A 7 66.34 -48.37 16.46
C ILE A 7 67.77 -48.02 16.91
N ASN A 8 68.74 -48.68 16.28
CA ASN A 8 70.17 -48.50 16.49
C ASN A 8 70.64 -47.17 15.87
N ASP A 9 71.17 -46.23 16.67
CA ASP A 9 71.35 -44.81 16.30
C ASP A 9 72.74 -44.46 15.70
N ASP A 10 73.57 -45.47 15.35
CA ASP A 10 74.99 -45.26 15.02
C ASP A 10 75.46 -45.85 13.67
N GLN A 11 74.65 -45.72 12.61
CA GLN A 11 75.12 -45.95 11.23
C GLN A 11 75.33 -44.63 10.45
N PRO A 12 76.50 -44.40 9.81
CA PRO A 12 76.86 -43.12 9.17
C PRO A 12 75.94 -42.72 8.00
N ARG A 13 75.24 -43.67 7.37
CA ARG A 13 74.24 -43.41 6.31
C ARG A 13 72.99 -42.67 6.82
N HIS A 14 72.65 -42.76 8.10
CA HIS A 14 71.46 -42.10 8.66
C HIS A 14 71.71 -40.66 9.13
N ARG A 15 72.96 -40.27 9.43
CA ARG A 15 73.27 -38.91 9.91
C ARG A 15 73.04 -37.84 8.85
N TRP A 16 73.38 -38.10 7.59
CA TRP A 16 73.14 -37.16 6.49
C TRP A 16 71.65 -37.03 6.17
N LEU A 17 70.93 -38.15 6.14
CA LEU A 17 69.48 -38.17 5.90
C LEU A 17 68.70 -37.47 7.03
N ARG A 18 69.11 -37.65 8.30
CA ARG A 18 68.53 -36.98 9.46
C ARG A 18 68.82 -35.48 9.45
N ARG A 19 70.03 -35.06 9.04
CA ARG A 19 70.39 -33.64 8.84
C ARG A 19 69.61 -32.99 7.70
N LEU A 20 69.40 -33.71 6.59
CA LEU A 20 68.60 -33.26 5.46
C LEU A 20 67.12 -33.13 5.83
N LEU A 21 66.56 -34.13 6.53
CA LEU A 21 65.19 -34.08 7.04
C LEU A 21 64.99 -32.95 8.05
N THR A 22 65.93 -32.75 8.98
CA THR A 22 65.84 -31.63 9.95
C THR A 22 65.99 -30.27 9.29
N THR A 23 66.89 -30.10 8.31
CA THR A 23 66.97 -28.84 7.54
C THR A 23 65.71 -28.59 6.71
N LEU A 24 65.13 -29.62 6.10
CA LEU A 24 63.88 -29.51 5.35
C LEU A 24 62.70 -29.19 6.28
N LEU A 25 62.64 -29.80 7.47
CA LEU A 25 61.62 -29.50 8.48
C LEU A 25 61.74 -28.05 8.99
N ILE A 26 62.95 -27.56 9.22
CA ILE A 26 63.21 -26.15 9.60
C ILE A 26 62.80 -25.20 8.48
N LEU A 27 63.10 -25.53 7.22
CA LEU A 27 62.65 -24.74 6.06
C LEU A 27 61.13 -24.70 5.95
N VAL A 28 60.44 -25.83 6.16
CA VAL A 28 58.98 -25.89 6.17
C VAL A 28 58.39 -25.08 7.32
N LEU A 29 58.98 -25.14 8.52
CA LEU A 29 58.58 -24.33 9.68
C LEU A 29 58.80 -22.83 9.43
N MET A 30 59.94 -22.44 8.85
CA MET A 30 60.21 -21.05 8.48
C MET A 30 59.25 -20.57 7.39
N ALA A 31 58.97 -21.40 6.38
CA ALA A 31 57.97 -21.09 5.35
C ALA A 31 56.56 -20.93 5.97
N GLY A 32 56.18 -21.80 6.89
CA GLY A 32 54.92 -21.71 7.63
C GLY A 32 54.80 -20.43 8.46
N LEU A 33 55.88 -20.02 9.15
CA LEU A 33 55.93 -18.76 9.90
C LEU A 33 55.86 -17.54 8.97
N LEU A 34 56.53 -17.58 7.81
CA LEU A 34 56.46 -16.52 6.80
C LEU A 34 55.05 -16.39 6.21
N VAL A 35 54.42 -17.51 5.86
CA VAL A 35 53.04 -17.54 5.33
C VAL A 35 52.05 -17.08 6.40
N GLY A 36 52.16 -17.58 7.63
CA GLY A 36 51.30 -17.16 8.74
C GLY A 36 51.47 -15.68 9.08
N GLY A 37 52.70 -15.18 9.11
CA GLY A 37 52.99 -13.75 9.27
C GLY A 37 52.40 -12.90 8.14
N TRP A 38 52.49 -13.37 6.90
CA TRP A 38 51.88 -12.70 5.75
C TRP A 38 50.36 -12.64 5.86
N PHE A 39 49.69 -13.73 6.27
CA PHE A 39 48.25 -13.73 6.52
C PHE A 39 47.84 -12.75 7.63
N LEU A 40 48.57 -12.69 8.74
CA LEU A 40 48.28 -11.72 9.82
C LEU A 40 48.44 -10.27 9.38
N VAL A 41 49.42 -9.99 8.52
CA VAL A 41 49.60 -8.66 7.93
C VAL A 41 48.45 -8.32 6.98
N GLN A 42 47.98 -9.29 6.19
CA GLN A 42 46.82 -9.07 5.31
C GLN A 42 45.53 -8.85 6.09
N GLU A 43 45.29 -9.60 7.17
CA GLU A 43 44.09 -9.41 8.00
C GLU A 43 44.04 -8.00 8.59
N ARG A 44 45.16 -7.50 9.12
CA ARG A 44 45.26 -6.10 9.58
C ARG A 44 45.03 -5.08 8.47
N ARG A 45 45.45 -5.37 7.23
CA ARG A 45 45.20 -4.49 6.09
C ARG A 45 43.74 -4.44 5.71
N PHE A 46 42.99 -5.54 5.88
CA PHE A 46 41.54 -5.55 5.68
C PHE A 46 40.84 -4.68 6.72
N ASP A 47 41.18 -4.83 8.01
CA ASP A 47 40.60 -4.00 9.09
C ASP A 47 40.88 -2.50 8.88
N GLN A 48 42.09 -2.16 8.42
CA GLN A 48 42.47 -0.78 8.12
C GLN A 48 41.77 -0.23 6.88
N TYR A 49 41.34 -1.09 5.96
CA TYR A 49 40.81 -0.66 4.66
C TYR A 49 39.56 0.21 4.81
N VAL A 50 38.59 -0.25 5.60
CA VAL A 50 37.33 0.48 5.87
C VAL A 50 37.60 1.73 6.69
N SER A 51 38.51 1.64 7.68
CA SER A 51 38.91 2.81 8.48
C SER A 51 39.52 3.91 7.63
N ASP A 52 40.40 3.56 6.69
CA ASP A 52 41.01 4.52 5.77
C ASP A 52 39.98 5.11 4.82
N TYR A 53 39.02 4.30 4.34
CA TYR A 53 37.93 4.79 3.48
C TYR A 53 37.08 5.81 4.23
N ARG A 54 36.68 5.50 5.47
CA ARG A 54 35.95 6.43 6.33
C ARG A 54 36.74 7.70 6.58
N ALA A 55 38.03 7.59 6.90
CA ALA A 55 38.89 8.75 7.10
C ALA A 55 39.00 9.63 5.85
N ALA A 56 39.08 9.02 4.66
CA ALA A 56 39.09 9.75 3.40
C ALA A 56 37.77 10.52 3.18
N LEU A 57 36.62 9.89 3.46
CA LEU A 57 35.32 10.56 3.42
C LEU A 57 35.26 11.74 4.41
N ASP A 58 35.64 11.52 5.67
CA ASP A 58 35.54 12.54 6.73
C ASP A 58 36.47 13.75 6.48
N GLN A 59 37.57 13.54 5.77
CA GLN A 59 38.55 14.59 5.43
C GLN A 59 38.26 15.29 4.10
N GLY A 60 37.25 14.86 3.34
CA GLY A 60 36.94 15.37 2.01
C GLY A 60 37.92 14.91 0.92
N ASP A 61 38.71 13.86 1.16
CA ASP A 61 39.60 13.25 0.18
C ASP A 61 38.83 12.22 -0.68
N PHE A 62 37.92 12.73 -1.50
CA PHE A 62 37.05 11.90 -2.33
C PHE A 62 37.81 11.18 -3.46
N GLU A 63 38.97 11.69 -3.87
CA GLU A 63 39.82 11.00 -4.85
C GLU A 63 40.33 9.67 -4.27
N THR A 64 40.88 9.70 -3.05
CA THR A 64 41.30 8.48 -2.34
C THR A 64 40.10 7.58 -2.04
N ALA A 65 38.96 8.14 -1.66
CA ALA A 65 37.74 7.37 -1.39
C ALA A 65 37.28 6.58 -2.64
N VAL A 66 37.18 7.22 -3.80
CA VAL A 66 36.81 6.56 -5.07
C VAL A 66 37.82 5.50 -5.48
N GLN A 67 39.12 5.78 -5.33
CA GLN A 67 40.16 4.78 -5.62
C GLN A 67 40.02 3.54 -4.75
N LYS A 68 39.76 3.72 -3.44
CA LYS A 68 39.52 2.61 -2.50
C LYS A 68 38.23 1.86 -2.84
N TYR A 69 37.15 2.57 -3.16
CA TYR A 69 35.88 1.97 -3.58
C TYR A 69 36.09 1.06 -4.81
N ARG A 70 36.69 1.59 -5.89
CA ARG A 70 36.93 0.84 -7.13
C ARG A 70 37.85 -0.37 -6.92
N ASN A 71 38.89 -0.21 -6.10
CA ASN A 71 39.83 -1.29 -5.80
C ASN A 71 39.19 -2.40 -4.96
N ALA A 72 38.36 -2.06 -3.98
CA ALA A 72 37.57 -3.05 -3.24
C ALA A 72 36.60 -3.78 -4.17
N GLN A 73 35.89 -3.05 -5.04
CA GLN A 73 34.96 -3.61 -6.01
C GLN A 73 35.65 -4.58 -6.99
N GLU A 74 36.77 -4.18 -7.60
CA GLU A 74 37.54 -5.01 -8.52
C GLU A 74 37.98 -6.33 -7.86
N LYS A 75 38.47 -6.26 -6.62
CA LYS A 75 38.94 -7.44 -5.88
C LYS A 75 37.82 -8.32 -5.32
N ALA A 76 36.63 -7.75 -5.08
CA ALA A 76 35.45 -8.52 -4.70
C ALA A 76 34.89 -9.35 -5.89
N LEU A 77 35.02 -8.81 -7.10
CA LEU A 77 34.54 -9.42 -8.35
C LEU A 77 35.54 -10.38 -9.01
N THR A 78 36.84 -10.15 -8.82
CA THR A 78 37.89 -10.95 -9.49
C THR A 78 38.34 -12.12 -8.60
N PRO A 79 38.24 -13.39 -9.07
CA PRO A 79 38.75 -14.53 -8.34
C PRO A 79 40.28 -14.42 -8.12
N GLY A 80 40.69 -14.25 -6.87
CA GLY A 80 42.09 -14.24 -6.49
C GLY A 80 42.68 -15.66 -6.32
N PRO A 81 44.00 -15.79 -6.17
CA PRO A 81 44.66 -17.08 -5.89
C PRO A 81 44.28 -17.68 -4.53
N ILE A 82 43.67 -16.89 -3.63
CA ILE A 82 43.15 -17.31 -2.33
C ILE A 82 41.70 -16.85 -2.23
N GLU A 83 40.76 -17.79 -2.26
CA GLU A 83 39.32 -17.55 -2.25
C GLU A 83 38.87 -16.71 -1.04
N ARG A 84 39.40 -17.00 0.15
CA ARG A 84 39.12 -16.28 1.41
C ARG A 84 39.37 -14.77 1.32
N PHE A 85 40.29 -14.31 0.48
CA PHE A 85 40.52 -12.87 0.30
C PHE A 85 39.43 -12.21 -0.54
N GLY A 86 38.87 -12.92 -1.52
CA GLY A 86 37.71 -12.44 -2.28
C GLY A 86 36.49 -12.26 -1.37
N GLU A 87 36.24 -13.21 -0.47
CA GLU A 87 35.18 -13.09 0.56
C GLU A 87 35.39 -11.86 1.43
N ARG A 88 36.60 -11.63 1.94
CA ARG A 88 36.91 -10.43 2.74
C ARG A 88 36.68 -9.12 1.99
N TYR A 89 37.02 -9.06 0.69
CA TYR A 89 36.73 -7.85 -0.10
C TYR A 89 35.24 -7.64 -0.34
N ARG A 90 34.42 -8.70 -0.39
CA ARG A 90 32.95 -8.57 -0.42
C ARG A 90 32.40 -8.02 0.89
N ASP A 91 32.90 -8.50 2.04
CA ASP A 91 32.54 -7.95 3.36
C ASP A 91 32.88 -6.45 3.44
N ILE A 92 34.10 -6.08 3.03
CA ILE A 92 34.55 -4.69 2.96
C ILE A 92 33.67 -3.86 2.04
N MET A 93 33.25 -4.43 0.89
CA MET A 93 32.40 -3.73 -0.06
C MET A 93 31.05 -3.37 0.57
N VAL A 94 30.42 -4.30 1.29
CA VAL A 94 29.15 -4.04 2.01
C VAL A 94 29.31 -2.90 3.02
N GLU A 95 30.42 -2.87 3.77
CA GLU A 95 30.68 -1.81 4.74
C GLU A 95 30.93 -0.45 4.08
N ILE A 96 31.71 -0.41 2.99
CA ILE A 96 31.99 0.80 2.22
C ILE A 96 30.72 1.35 1.56
N GLU A 97 29.90 0.49 0.96
CA GLU A 97 28.60 0.85 0.41
C GLU A 97 27.69 1.41 1.49
N SER A 98 27.60 0.76 2.65
CA SER A 98 26.82 1.25 3.79
C SER A 98 27.25 2.65 4.23
N LEU A 99 28.55 2.93 4.34
CA LEU A 99 29.06 4.25 4.71
C LEU A 99 28.74 5.31 3.66
N THR A 100 28.82 4.92 2.38
CA THR A 100 28.51 5.81 1.26
C THR A 100 27.02 6.15 1.25
N MET A 101 26.15 5.15 1.43
CA MET A 101 24.70 5.34 1.49
C MET A 101 24.29 6.21 2.67
N GLN A 102 24.86 6.00 3.86
CA GLN A 102 24.59 6.86 5.02
C GLN A 102 24.85 8.35 4.72
N ARG A 103 25.91 8.65 3.97
CA ARG A 103 26.21 10.04 3.58
C ARG A 103 25.28 10.57 2.49
N ILE A 104 24.90 9.74 1.53
CA ILE A 104 23.87 10.08 0.53
C ILE A 104 22.54 10.38 1.22
N ASP A 105 22.11 9.54 2.18
CA ASP A 105 20.89 9.74 2.94
C ASP A 105 20.91 11.05 3.72
N LEU A 106 22.05 11.41 4.32
CA LEU A 106 22.21 12.71 4.99
C LEU A 106 22.00 13.88 4.01
N ILE A 107 22.53 13.79 2.80
CA ILE A 107 22.34 14.80 1.75
C ILE A 107 20.86 14.87 1.34
N GLN A 108 20.22 13.72 1.07
CA GLN A 108 18.81 13.66 0.70
C GLN A 108 17.90 14.22 1.80
N ASN A 109 18.17 13.90 3.06
CA ASN A 109 17.44 14.42 4.21
C ASN A 109 17.59 15.94 4.36
N LYS A 110 18.80 16.48 4.15
CA LYS A 110 19.02 17.94 4.13
C LYS A 110 18.19 18.60 3.02
N MET A 111 18.17 18.01 1.82
CA MET A 111 17.37 18.52 0.70
C MET A 111 15.87 18.49 1.01
N LEU A 112 15.35 17.38 1.55
CA LEU A 112 13.95 17.25 1.96
C LEU A 112 13.55 18.26 3.04
N ALA A 113 14.45 18.54 3.98
CA ALA A 113 14.29 19.60 4.98
C ALA A 113 14.43 21.03 4.41
N GLY A 114 14.68 21.17 3.10
CA GLY A 114 14.87 22.46 2.45
C GLY A 114 16.17 23.17 2.83
N GLN A 115 17.16 22.47 3.38
CA GLN A 115 18.43 23.05 3.78
C GLN A 115 19.39 23.22 2.58
N SER A 116 20.32 24.16 2.70
CA SER A 116 21.42 24.29 1.75
C SER A 116 22.47 23.22 2.02
N LEU A 117 22.97 22.60 0.96
CA LEU A 117 24.08 21.67 1.00
C LEU A 117 25.39 22.43 1.21
N SER A 118 26.28 21.88 2.03
CA SER A 118 27.62 22.45 2.25
C SER A 118 28.51 22.22 1.03
N SER A 119 29.65 22.93 0.95
CA SER A 119 30.64 22.69 -0.09
C SER A 119 31.16 21.24 -0.08
N ASP A 120 31.29 20.65 1.11
CA ASP A 120 31.70 19.26 1.30
C ASP A 120 30.63 18.27 0.80
N ASP A 121 29.34 18.55 1.05
CA ASP A 121 28.23 17.74 0.50
C ASP A 121 28.23 17.75 -1.03
N LEU A 122 28.43 18.93 -1.65
CA LEU A 122 28.45 19.08 -3.11
C LEU A 122 29.68 18.40 -3.73
N GLN A 123 30.86 18.54 -3.12
CA GLN A 123 32.06 17.85 -3.57
C GLN A 123 31.92 16.33 -3.45
N PHE A 124 31.35 15.82 -2.34
CA PHE A 124 31.06 14.39 -2.20
C PHE A 124 30.11 13.91 -3.31
N ALA A 125 29.00 14.63 -3.51
CA ALA A 125 28.00 14.31 -4.53
C ALA A 125 28.61 14.24 -5.94
N GLU A 126 29.52 15.14 -6.28
CA GLU A 126 30.19 15.20 -7.57
C GLU A 126 31.32 14.16 -7.72
N MET A 127 32.27 14.18 -6.79
CA MET A 127 33.54 13.46 -6.91
C MET A 127 33.40 11.96 -6.78
N MET A 128 32.39 11.47 -6.04
CA MET A 128 32.11 10.03 -5.93
C MET A 128 31.52 9.42 -7.21
N GLY A 129 31.25 10.23 -8.23
CA GLY A 129 30.94 9.79 -9.60
C GLY A 129 29.64 8.99 -9.70
N GLU A 130 29.71 7.80 -10.30
CA GLU A 130 28.54 6.94 -10.54
C GLU A 130 27.86 6.46 -9.25
N VAL A 131 28.64 6.30 -8.17
CA VAL A 131 28.14 5.78 -6.88
C VAL A 131 27.14 6.75 -6.25
N THR A 132 27.40 8.05 -6.34
CA THR A 132 26.45 9.08 -5.90
C THR A 132 25.41 9.39 -6.97
N ALA A 133 25.77 9.32 -8.25
CA ALA A 133 24.88 9.73 -9.33
C ALA A 133 23.56 8.98 -9.38
N VAL A 134 23.60 7.64 -9.34
CA VAL A 134 22.39 6.81 -9.40
C VAL A 134 21.41 7.15 -8.28
N HIS A 135 21.92 7.30 -7.05
CA HIS A 135 21.09 7.53 -5.88
C HIS A 135 20.60 8.98 -5.77
N LEU A 136 21.42 9.97 -6.11
CA LEU A 136 21.00 11.37 -6.07
C LEU A 136 20.02 11.71 -7.18
N VAL A 137 20.14 11.11 -8.37
CA VAL A 137 19.14 11.23 -9.45
C VAL A 137 17.81 10.63 -9.00
N ALA A 138 17.84 9.42 -8.43
CA ALA A 138 16.64 8.79 -7.87
C ALA A 138 16.01 9.66 -6.76
N GLY A 139 16.83 10.23 -5.88
CA GLY A 139 16.38 11.15 -4.83
C GLY A 139 15.74 12.44 -5.39
N LEU A 140 16.29 13.03 -6.45
CA LEU A 140 15.68 14.20 -7.11
C LEU A 140 14.33 13.86 -7.76
N ARG A 141 14.19 12.67 -8.37
CA ARG A 141 12.92 12.19 -8.91
C ARG A 141 11.90 11.90 -7.80
N ASP A 142 12.32 11.30 -6.68
CA ASP A 142 11.48 11.10 -5.50
C ASP A 142 10.97 12.44 -4.94
N MET A 143 11.84 13.45 -4.83
CA MET A 143 11.43 14.79 -4.43
C MET A 143 10.40 15.40 -5.41
N ALA A 144 10.59 15.22 -6.72
CA ALA A 144 9.61 15.68 -7.70
C ALA A 144 8.26 14.97 -7.57
N SER A 145 8.26 13.66 -7.30
CA SER A 145 7.06 12.86 -6.98
C SER A 145 6.35 13.40 -5.73
N ARG A 146 7.08 13.61 -4.62
CA ARG A 146 6.58 14.22 -3.39
C ARG A 146 6.02 15.63 -3.57
N TYR A 147 6.55 16.38 -4.54
CA TYR A 147 6.01 17.69 -4.87
C TYR A 147 4.65 17.58 -5.56
N LEU A 148 4.47 16.61 -6.46
CA LEU A 148 3.18 16.35 -7.11
C LEU A 148 2.10 15.93 -6.11
N THR A 149 2.46 15.18 -5.07
CA THR A 149 1.53 14.78 -3.99
C THR A 149 1.31 15.88 -2.94
N SER A 150 1.99 17.03 -3.05
CA SER A 150 1.99 18.14 -2.08
C SER A 150 2.66 17.85 -0.74
N ASP A 151 3.51 16.82 -0.65
CA ASP A 151 4.30 16.49 0.56
C ASP A 151 5.47 17.45 0.80
N ILE A 152 6.00 18.06 -0.28
CA ILE A 152 7.02 19.11 -0.19
C ILE A 152 6.60 20.36 -0.95
N SER A 153 7.18 21.50 -0.58
CA SER A 153 6.88 22.79 -1.22
C SER A 153 7.76 23.06 -2.45
N ARG A 154 7.26 23.87 -3.39
CA ARG A 154 8.00 24.28 -4.60
C ARG A 154 9.39 24.85 -4.30
N PRO A 155 9.60 25.73 -3.28
CA PRO A 155 10.93 26.22 -2.95
C PRO A 155 11.92 25.14 -2.52
N VAL A 156 11.44 24.05 -1.90
CA VAL A 156 12.28 22.92 -1.49
C VAL A 156 12.78 22.16 -2.72
N LEU A 157 11.88 21.80 -3.64
CA LEU A 157 12.25 21.12 -4.89
C LEU A 157 13.16 21.98 -5.77
N GLN A 158 12.81 23.26 -5.95
CA GLN A 158 13.61 24.20 -6.75
C GLN A 158 15.02 24.36 -6.17
N ARG A 159 15.15 24.41 -4.84
CA ARG A 159 16.46 24.44 -4.18
C ARG A 159 17.26 23.18 -4.46
N ALA A 160 16.66 21.99 -4.35
CA ALA A 160 17.32 20.73 -4.65
C ALA A 160 17.87 20.70 -6.10
N PHE A 161 17.05 21.08 -7.09
CA PHE A 161 17.49 21.17 -8.48
C PHE A 161 18.63 22.18 -8.65
N SER A 162 18.52 23.37 -8.07
CA SER A 162 19.57 24.39 -8.21
C SER A 162 20.93 23.99 -7.63
N GLN A 163 20.96 23.06 -6.67
CA GLN A 163 22.20 22.62 -6.01
C GLN A 163 22.83 21.39 -6.67
N LEU A 164 22.02 20.44 -7.14
CA LEU A 164 22.52 19.14 -7.64
C LEU A 164 22.40 18.96 -9.14
N ALA A 165 21.36 19.50 -9.80
CA ALA A 165 21.07 19.16 -11.19
C ALA A 165 22.20 19.58 -12.16
N GLY A 166 22.96 20.63 -11.82
CA GLY A 166 24.09 21.11 -12.61
C GLY A 166 25.44 20.46 -12.29
N LEU A 167 25.50 19.46 -11.38
CA LEU A 167 26.76 18.77 -11.11
C LEU A 167 27.16 17.92 -12.34
N PRO A 168 28.44 17.91 -12.77
CA PRO A 168 28.87 17.23 -14.00
C PRO A 168 28.50 15.74 -14.08
N ASN A 169 28.50 15.02 -12.95
CA ASN A 169 28.12 13.61 -12.89
C ASN A 169 26.61 13.37 -12.86
N LEU A 170 25.80 14.41 -12.61
CA LEU A 170 24.34 14.34 -12.51
C LEU A 170 23.63 14.92 -13.74
N GLU A 171 24.19 15.96 -14.37
CA GLU A 171 23.53 16.78 -15.40
C GLU A 171 22.89 15.95 -16.52
N THR A 172 23.63 14.97 -17.05
CA THR A 172 23.12 14.12 -18.15
C THR A 172 21.98 13.21 -17.71
N ALA A 173 22.04 12.67 -16.49
CA ALA A 173 21.05 11.72 -15.97
C ALA A 173 19.80 12.42 -15.41
N VAL A 174 19.95 13.63 -14.86
CA VAL A 174 18.84 14.50 -14.46
C VAL A 174 18.12 15.04 -15.69
N GLY A 175 18.86 15.38 -16.75
CA GLY A 175 18.30 15.83 -18.02
C GLY A 175 17.39 17.05 -17.85
N THR A 176 16.22 17.01 -18.49
CA THR A 176 15.25 18.12 -18.50
C THR A 176 14.33 18.14 -17.29
N LEU A 177 14.56 17.32 -16.26
CA LEU A 177 13.66 17.24 -15.10
C LEU A 177 13.42 18.62 -14.43
N PRO A 178 14.43 19.48 -14.21
CA PRO A 178 14.23 20.80 -13.63
C PRO A 178 13.39 21.73 -14.52
N ASP A 179 13.50 21.59 -15.84
CA ASP A 179 12.76 22.42 -16.81
C ASP A 179 11.25 22.13 -16.81
N GLN A 180 10.87 20.94 -16.32
CA GLN A 180 9.47 20.50 -16.22
C GLN A 180 8.78 20.99 -14.94
N LEU A 181 9.47 21.74 -14.07
CA LEU A 181 8.89 22.28 -12.84
C LEU A 181 7.58 23.08 -13.06
N PRO A 182 7.41 23.90 -14.12
CA PRO A 182 6.14 24.58 -14.39
C PRO A 182 4.97 23.60 -14.63
N GLN A 183 5.19 22.54 -15.40
CA GLN A 183 4.19 21.50 -15.65
C GLN A 183 3.84 20.76 -14.35
N MET A 184 4.85 20.43 -13.54
CA MET A 184 4.62 19.83 -12.21
C MET A 184 3.77 20.74 -11.32
N THR A 185 4.02 22.04 -11.34
CA THR A 185 3.24 23.02 -10.56
C THR A 185 1.77 23.06 -10.99
N GLU A 186 1.50 22.94 -12.28
CA GLU A 186 0.13 22.92 -12.80
C GLU A 186 -0.61 21.62 -12.49
N ALA A 187 0.07 20.47 -12.61
CA ALA A 187 -0.52 19.15 -12.39
C ALA A 187 -0.66 18.76 -10.91
N ALA A 188 0.18 19.30 -10.02
CA ALA A 188 0.23 18.91 -8.60
C ALA A 188 -1.14 18.93 -7.87
N PRO A 189 -2.03 19.93 -8.05
CA PRO A 189 -3.34 19.91 -7.40
C PRO A 189 -4.20 18.71 -7.81
N MET A 190 -4.15 18.29 -9.08
CA MET A 190 -4.90 17.13 -9.57
C MET A 190 -4.28 15.82 -9.11
N VAL A 191 -2.94 15.71 -9.14
CA VAL A 191 -2.24 14.52 -8.64
C VAL A 191 -2.49 14.33 -7.13
N SER A 192 -2.41 15.40 -6.34
CA SER A 192 -2.69 15.35 -4.90
C SER A 192 -4.14 14.94 -4.62
N LYS A 193 -5.11 15.49 -5.36
CA LYS A 193 -6.52 15.09 -5.28
C LYS A 193 -6.71 13.61 -5.59
N ALA A 194 -6.07 13.09 -6.64
CA ALA A 194 -6.15 11.67 -6.99
C ALA A 194 -5.54 10.78 -5.90
N LYS A 195 -4.38 11.17 -5.35
CA LYS A 195 -3.73 10.42 -4.27
C LYS A 195 -4.57 10.41 -3.00
N GLN A 196 -5.23 11.52 -2.67
CA GLN A 196 -6.15 11.60 -1.55
C GLN A 196 -7.38 10.70 -1.77
N ALA A 197 -7.98 10.72 -2.96
CA ALA A 197 -9.10 9.84 -3.30
C ALA A 197 -8.70 8.35 -3.14
N GLN A 198 -7.51 7.98 -3.62
CA GLN A 198 -6.97 6.62 -3.46
C GLN A 198 -6.78 6.25 -1.98
N GLN A 199 -6.21 7.14 -1.16
CA GLN A 199 -6.06 6.92 0.29
C GLN A 199 -7.40 6.75 1.01
N ASN A 200 -8.45 7.41 0.51
CA ASN A 200 -9.82 7.28 1.01
C ASN A 200 -10.58 6.07 0.43
N GLN A 201 -9.91 5.21 -0.35
CA GLN A 201 -10.52 4.07 -1.07
C GLN A 201 -11.57 4.48 -2.13
N GLU A 202 -11.58 5.75 -2.57
CA GLU A 202 -12.38 6.24 -3.68
C GLU A 202 -11.71 5.90 -5.02
N PHE A 203 -11.43 4.61 -5.24
CA PHE A 203 -10.53 4.14 -6.30
C PHE A 203 -10.96 4.55 -7.71
N TRP A 204 -12.25 4.51 -8.02
CA TRP A 204 -12.76 4.94 -9.34
C TRP A 204 -12.56 6.43 -9.60
N THR A 205 -12.65 7.26 -8.56
CA THR A 205 -12.37 8.70 -8.65
C THR A 205 -10.88 8.93 -8.90
N ALA A 206 -10.01 8.25 -8.16
CA ALA A 206 -8.57 8.33 -8.35
C ALA A 206 -8.15 7.86 -9.76
N TRP A 207 -8.67 6.71 -10.19
CA TRP A 207 -8.45 6.12 -11.50
C TRP A 207 -8.79 7.09 -12.64
N ALA A 208 -9.97 7.70 -12.60
CA ALA A 208 -10.40 8.67 -13.59
C ALA A 208 -9.47 9.89 -13.65
N ILE A 209 -9.13 10.48 -12.49
CA ILE A 209 -8.24 11.65 -12.44
C ILE A 209 -6.85 11.32 -12.97
N TYR A 210 -6.28 10.16 -12.62
CA TYR A 210 -4.98 9.75 -13.14
C TYR A 210 -4.99 9.57 -14.66
N HIS A 211 -6.04 8.95 -15.21
CA HIS A 211 -6.19 8.82 -16.66
C HIS A 211 -6.38 10.17 -17.37
N ASP A 212 -7.10 11.11 -16.77
CA ASP A 212 -7.23 12.47 -17.29
C ASP A 212 -5.87 13.19 -17.34
N ILE A 213 -5.04 13.02 -16.31
CA ILE A 213 -3.67 13.57 -16.26
C ILE A 213 -2.81 12.98 -17.36
N VAL A 214 -2.81 11.65 -17.51
CA VAL A 214 -2.02 10.94 -18.53
C VAL A 214 -2.47 11.28 -19.95
N ALA A 215 -3.77 11.53 -20.15
CA ALA A 215 -4.34 11.93 -21.43
C ALA A 215 -4.02 13.38 -21.82
N ASN A 216 -3.59 14.22 -20.88
CA ASN A 216 -3.26 15.62 -21.15
C ASN A 216 -1.86 15.73 -21.83
N PRO A 217 -1.78 16.18 -23.10
CA PRO A 217 -0.50 16.31 -23.81
C PRO A 217 0.41 17.41 -23.23
N GLU A 218 -0.13 18.37 -22.48
CA GLU A 218 0.64 19.45 -21.86
C GLU A 218 1.52 18.97 -20.70
N TRP A 219 1.20 17.81 -20.12
CA TRP A 219 1.90 17.20 -18.98
C TRP A 219 2.76 16.00 -19.37
N ALA A 220 3.25 15.98 -20.61
CA ALA A 220 4.23 15.00 -21.07
C ALA A 220 5.54 15.05 -20.25
N GLY A 221 6.28 13.93 -20.20
CA GLY A 221 7.52 13.80 -19.43
C GLY A 221 7.28 13.26 -18.02
N PHE A 222 7.89 13.88 -17.02
CA PHE A 222 7.92 13.38 -15.64
C PHE A 222 6.52 13.22 -15.04
N VAL A 223 5.62 14.19 -15.25
CA VAL A 223 4.25 14.10 -14.70
C VAL A 223 3.55 12.87 -15.28
N HIS A 224 3.56 12.70 -16.60
CA HIS A 224 3.00 11.52 -17.27
C HIS A 224 3.63 10.20 -16.78
N GLU A 225 4.96 10.11 -16.77
CA GLU A 225 5.69 8.91 -16.30
C GLU A 225 5.36 8.58 -14.84
N GLN A 226 5.36 9.59 -13.96
CA GLN A 226 5.09 9.41 -12.54
C GLN A 226 3.63 9.06 -12.28
N THR A 227 2.70 9.64 -13.04
CA THR A 227 1.27 9.30 -12.93
C THR A 227 0.98 7.89 -13.44
N GLN A 228 1.69 7.38 -14.45
CA GLN A 228 1.56 5.98 -14.84
C GLN A 228 1.91 5.03 -13.70
N LEU A 229 2.96 5.32 -12.92
CA LEU A 229 3.29 4.53 -11.73
C LEU A 229 2.16 4.58 -10.69
N TYR A 230 1.51 5.74 -10.51
CA TYR A 230 0.36 5.83 -9.61
C TYR A 230 -0.88 5.08 -10.13
N ILE A 231 -1.07 4.97 -11.45
CA ILE A 231 -2.12 4.13 -12.05
C ILE A 231 -1.86 2.67 -11.71
N ASP A 232 -0.62 2.20 -11.85
CA ASP A 232 -0.24 0.84 -11.50
C ASP A 232 -0.46 0.57 -10.00
N ASP A 233 -0.01 1.47 -9.11
CA ASP A 233 -0.26 1.36 -7.67
C ASP A 233 -1.77 1.34 -7.36
N CYS A 234 -2.54 2.22 -7.99
CA CYS A 234 -4.00 2.32 -7.80
C CYS A 234 -4.71 1.05 -8.29
N ARG A 235 -4.26 0.48 -9.42
CA ARG A 235 -4.74 -0.80 -9.96
C ARG A 235 -4.51 -1.92 -8.95
N ASP A 236 -3.32 -2.03 -8.37
CA ASP A 236 -3.00 -3.09 -7.42
C ASP A 236 -3.80 -2.94 -6.12
N GLU A 237 -3.95 -1.72 -5.61
CA GLU A 237 -4.69 -1.43 -4.37
C GLU A 237 -6.22 -1.61 -4.52
N MET A 238 -6.79 -1.29 -5.69
CA MET A 238 -8.25 -1.32 -5.87
C MET A 238 -8.84 -2.73 -6.02
N TYR A 239 -8.05 -3.71 -6.46
CA TYR A 239 -8.58 -5.01 -6.87
C TYR A 239 -9.33 -5.73 -5.74
N GLN A 240 -8.64 -5.95 -4.62
CA GLN A 240 -9.18 -6.76 -3.52
C GLN A 240 -10.41 -6.11 -2.87
N PRO A 241 -10.39 -4.82 -2.47
CA PRO A 241 -11.55 -4.18 -1.86
C PRO A 241 -12.77 -4.18 -2.77
N LEU A 242 -12.61 -3.81 -4.05
CA LEU A 242 -13.74 -3.76 -4.98
C LEU A 242 -14.28 -5.14 -5.35
N MET A 243 -13.42 -6.16 -5.37
CA MET A 243 -13.85 -7.55 -5.56
C MET A 243 -14.61 -8.07 -4.34
N ASP A 244 -14.19 -7.70 -3.13
CA ASP A 244 -14.89 -8.08 -1.90
C ASP A 244 -16.24 -7.35 -1.78
N ASP A 245 -16.32 -6.06 -2.17
CA ASP A 245 -17.59 -5.33 -2.31
C ASP A 245 -18.54 -6.04 -3.28
N ALA A 246 -18.03 -6.47 -4.45
CA ALA A 246 -18.82 -7.19 -5.44
C ALA A 246 -19.34 -8.53 -4.89
N LYS A 247 -18.53 -9.27 -4.13
CA LYS A 247 -18.97 -10.51 -3.47
C LYS A 247 -19.99 -10.25 -2.37
N ALA A 248 -19.80 -9.23 -1.54
CA ALA A 248 -20.77 -8.85 -0.52
C ALA A 248 -22.13 -8.50 -1.15
N LEU A 249 -22.14 -7.83 -2.31
CA LEU A 249 -23.36 -7.61 -3.08
C LEU A 249 -24.01 -8.92 -3.54
N MET A 250 -23.23 -9.91 -3.99
CA MET A 250 -23.75 -11.23 -4.39
C MET A 250 -24.32 -12.00 -3.19
N GLU A 251 -23.62 -12.02 -2.06
CA GLU A 251 -24.05 -12.67 -0.82
C GLU A 251 -25.36 -12.05 -0.29
N GLY A 252 -25.50 -10.73 -0.40
CA GLY A 252 -26.74 -9.99 -0.12
C GLY A 252 -27.81 -10.06 -1.22
N GLY A 253 -27.64 -10.92 -2.24
CA GLY A 253 -28.62 -11.13 -3.31
C GLY A 253 -28.76 -9.98 -4.32
N ARG A 254 -27.90 -8.96 -4.27
CA ARG A 254 -27.88 -7.78 -5.15
C ARG A 254 -27.12 -8.03 -6.46
N TYR A 255 -27.45 -9.12 -7.14
CA TYR A 255 -26.72 -9.60 -8.32
C TYR A 255 -26.62 -8.61 -9.49
N GLN A 256 -27.62 -7.74 -9.70
CA GLN A 256 -27.55 -6.72 -10.75
C GLN A 256 -26.53 -5.63 -10.45
N THR A 257 -26.45 -5.16 -9.20
CA THR A 257 -25.42 -4.20 -8.79
C THR A 257 -24.05 -4.86 -8.79
N ALA A 258 -23.96 -6.11 -8.34
CA ALA A 258 -22.72 -6.89 -8.39
C ALA A 258 -22.21 -7.03 -9.83
N GLU A 259 -23.08 -7.38 -10.79
CA GLU A 259 -22.71 -7.47 -12.21
C GLU A 259 -22.14 -6.14 -12.72
N GLN A 260 -22.80 -5.01 -12.43
CA GLN A 260 -22.29 -3.69 -12.84
C GLN A 260 -20.91 -3.38 -12.27
N ALA A 261 -20.68 -3.69 -10.98
CA ALA A 261 -19.38 -3.50 -10.34
C ALA A 261 -18.30 -4.40 -10.98
N LEU A 262 -18.62 -5.68 -11.22
CA LEU A 262 -17.72 -6.64 -11.85
C LEU A 262 -17.40 -6.30 -13.30
N LEU A 263 -18.38 -5.80 -14.07
CA LEU A 263 -18.16 -5.34 -15.44
C LEU A 263 -17.18 -4.18 -15.48
N ARG A 264 -17.29 -3.24 -14.52
CA ARG A 264 -16.37 -2.11 -14.38
C ARG A 264 -14.97 -2.59 -13.99
N LEU A 265 -14.86 -3.54 -13.06
CA LEU A 265 -13.59 -4.18 -12.73
C LEU A 265 -12.95 -4.87 -13.94
N ARG A 266 -13.74 -5.56 -14.76
CA ARG A 266 -13.26 -6.25 -15.97
C ARG A 266 -12.64 -5.28 -16.99
N GLU A 267 -13.07 -4.01 -17.04
CA GLU A 267 -12.45 -2.99 -17.90
C GLU A 267 -10.98 -2.73 -17.53
N VAL A 268 -10.64 -2.85 -16.25
CA VAL A 268 -9.28 -2.64 -15.71
C VAL A 268 -8.49 -3.96 -15.66
N PHE A 269 -9.13 -5.05 -15.26
CA PHE A 269 -8.55 -6.38 -15.07
C PHE A 269 -9.05 -7.34 -16.15
N ALA A 270 -8.66 -7.07 -17.38
CA ALA A 270 -9.07 -7.88 -18.52
C ALA A 270 -8.63 -9.35 -18.35
N ALA A 271 -9.55 -10.27 -18.61
CA ALA A 271 -9.35 -11.73 -18.52
C ALA A 271 -8.97 -12.27 -17.12
N ASP A 272 -9.30 -11.53 -16.06
CA ASP A 272 -9.19 -12.04 -14.70
C ASP A 272 -10.18 -13.18 -14.43
N GLN A 273 -9.67 -14.32 -14.00
CA GLN A 273 -10.48 -15.53 -13.82
C GLN A 273 -11.53 -15.38 -12.70
N ALA A 274 -11.23 -14.67 -11.62
CA ALA A 274 -12.14 -14.52 -10.49
C ALA A 274 -13.31 -13.60 -10.87
N ILE A 275 -13.03 -12.52 -11.60
CA ILE A 275 -14.07 -11.61 -12.13
C ILE A 275 -14.96 -12.35 -13.13
N GLU A 276 -14.39 -13.12 -14.07
CA GLU A 276 -15.18 -13.88 -15.04
C GLU A 276 -16.03 -14.96 -14.36
N GLN A 277 -15.51 -15.63 -13.33
CA GLN A 277 -16.28 -16.61 -12.57
C GLN A 277 -17.44 -15.96 -11.81
N ALA A 278 -17.21 -14.82 -11.15
CA ALA A 278 -18.26 -14.09 -10.45
C ALA A 278 -19.33 -13.57 -11.43
N LEU A 279 -18.93 -13.07 -12.61
CA LEU A 279 -19.87 -12.70 -13.68
C LEU A 279 -20.69 -13.88 -14.21
N LEU A 280 -20.12 -15.09 -14.25
CA LEU A 280 -20.88 -16.28 -14.62
C LEU A 280 -21.89 -16.65 -13.54
N GLU A 281 -21.52 -16.54 -12.26
CA GLU A 281 -22.41 -16.80 -11.15
C GLU A 281 -23.57 -15.81 -11.10
N THR A 282 -23.34 -14.50 -11.29
CA THR A 282 -24.41 -13.49 -11.29
C THR A 282 -25.47 -13.78 -12.36
N ARG A 283 -25.07 -14.30 -13.54
CA ARG A 283 -25.99 -14.58 -14.65
C ARG A 283 -27.11 -15.56 -14.31
N ASP A 284 -26.88 -16.50 -13.41
CA ASP A 284 -27.90 -17.47 -13.00
C ASP A 284 -29.02 -16.83 -12.16
N TYR A 285 -28.76 -15.66 -11.57
CA TYR A 285 -29.70 -14.91 -10.74
C TYR A 285 -30.28 -13.67 -11.42
N LEU A 286 -29.78 -13.30 -12.60
CA LEU A 286 -30.27 -12.16 -13.36
C LEU A 286 -31.52 -12.50 -14.18
N PRO A 287 -32.50 -11.58 -14.27
CA PRO A 287 -33.70 -11.79 -15.07
C PRO A 287 -33.34 -11.82 -16.56
N ALA A 288 -33.74 -12.89 -17.26
CA ALA A 288 -33.47 -13.04 -18.69
C ALA A 288 -34.16 -11.97 -19.57
N VAL A 289 -35.24 -11.37 -19.06
CA VAL A 289 -36.01 -10.31 -19.74
C VAL A 289 -36.43 -9.29 -18.70
N LEU A 290 -36.46 -8.01 -19.09
CA LEU A 290 -37.07 -6.93 -18.33
C LEU A 290 -38.22 -6.33 -19.15
N ASN A 291 -39.32 -6.01 -18.49
CA ASN A 291 -40.49 -5.38 -19.09
C ASN A 291 -40.68 -3.97 -18.53
N PRO A 292 -41.16 -3.01 -19.35
CA PRO A 292 -41.52 -1.70 -18.84
C PRO A 292 -42.69 -1.83 -17.87
N TRP A 293 -42.52 -1.32 -16.66
CA TRP A 293 -43.57 -1.22 -15.65
C TRP A 293 -44.61 -0.18 -16.07
N GLN A 294 -45.89 -0.55 -15.98
CA GLN A 294 -47.02 0.28 -16.40
C GLN A 294 -47.95 0.66 -15.24
N GLY A 295 -47.70 0.15 -14.04
CA GLY A 295 -48.50 0.42 -12.85
C GLY A 295 -47.97 1.60 -12.03
N PRO A 296 -48.59 1.88 -10.87
CA PRO A 296 -48.03 2.82 -9.91
C PRO A 296 -46.74 2.27 -9.30
N VAL A 297 -45.88 3.18 -8.82
CA VAL A 297 -44.77 2.83 -7.92
C VAL A 297 -45.28 3.11 -6.51
N GLU A 298 -45.43 2.04 -5.72
CA GLU A 298 -45.90 2.16 -4.34
C GLU A 298 -44.74 2.58 -3.43
N PHE A 299 -45.05 3.25 -2.32
CA PHE A 299 -44.06 3.52 -1.29
C PHE A 299 -44.62 3.20 0.10
N ILE A 300 -43.77 2.65 0.96
CA ILE A 300 -44.09 2.42 2.37
C ILE A 300 -43.14 3.26 3.21
N SER A 301 -43.73 4.08 4.07
CA SER A 301 -43.00 4.88 5.05
C SER A 301 -43.04 4.20 6.41
N VAL A 302 -41.88 4.02 7.03
CA VAL A 302 -41.75 3.35 8.33
C VAL A 302 -40.98 4.25 9.28
N ARG A 303 -41.56 4.46 10.46
CA ARG A 303 -40.96 5.20 11.58
C ARG A 303 -40.06 4.28 12.42
N PRO A 304 -39.22 4.82 13.33
CA PRO A 304 -38.40 4.00 14.22
C PRO A 304 -39.16 2.81 14.82
N LEU A 305 -38.53 1.64 14.81
CA LEU A 305 -39.18 0.40 15.24
C LEU A 305 -39.27 0.30 16.76
N ILE A 306 -40.37 -0.28 17.23
CA ILE A 306 -40.52 -0.65 18.63
C ILE A 306 -39.72 -1.94 18.86
N ILE A 307 -38.64 -1.83 19.64
CA ILE A 307 -37.78 -2.96 20.02
C ILE A 307 -38.12 -3.51 21.41
N ARG A 308 -38.78 -2.70 22.26
CA ARG A 308 -39.29 -3.07 23.58
C ARG A 308 -40.82 -2.92 23.65
N PRO A 309 -41.59 -3.90 23.15
CA PRO A 309 -43.06 -3.88 23.22
C PRO A 309 -43.60 -3.82 24.65
N ASP A 310 -42.85 -4.38 25.61
CA ASP A 310 -43.19 -4.36 27.03
C ASP A 310 -43.14 -2.95 27.64
N ILE A 311 -42.33 -2.05 27.07
CA ILE A 311 -42.32 -0.62 27.42
C ILE A 311 -43.39 0.11 26.61
N ALA A 312 -43.43 -0.11 25.29
CA ALA A 312 -44.32 0.62 24.40
C ALA A 312 -45.81 0.40 24.68
N PHE A 313 -46.19 -0.72 25.33
CA PHE A 313 -47.57 -1.10 25.58
C PHE A 313 -47.86 -1.31 27.08
N ASP A 314 -47.14 -0.61 27.95
CA ASP A 314 -47.29 -0.68 29.41
C ASP A 314 -48.56 0.03 29.96
N GLY A 315 -49.27 0.76 29.10
CA GLY A 315 -50.50 1.49 29.43
C GLY A 315 -50.26 2.93 29.86
N ASP A 316 -49.07 3.47 29.64
CA ASP A 316 -48.75 4.88 29.90
C ASP A 316 -49.42 5.85 28.91
N GLY A 317 -49.04 7.14 29.01
CA GLY A 317 -49.57 8.19 28.15
C GLY A 317 -49.13 8.10 26.68
N TYR A 318 -48.12 7.30 26.36
CA TYR A 318 -47.56 7.16 25.02
C TYR A 318 -48.04 5.89 24.29
N ALA A 319 -48.49 4.87 25.02
CA ALA A 319 -48.86 3.57 24.48
C ALA A 319 -49.85 3.62 23.31
N ALA A 320 -50.91 4.44 23.40
CA ALA A 320 -51.88 4.61 22.31
C ALA A 320 -51.25 5.21 21.04
N THR A 321 -50.36 6.19 21.20
CA THR A 321 -49.68 6.81 20.06
C THR A 321 -48.65 5.86 19.45
N ALA A 322 -47.94 5.08 20.28
CA ALA A 322 -47.01 4.06 19.81
C ALA A 322 -47.73 3.00 18.97
N ASN A 323 -48.87 2.50 19.46
CA ASN A 323 -49.70 1.52 18.77
C ASN A 323 -50.27 2.02 17.43
N ASP A 324 -50.65 3.31 17.35
CA ASP A 324 -51.26 3.86 16.14
C ASP A 324 -50.23 4.25 15.06
N ALA A 325 -49.00 4.58 15.46
CA ALA A 325 -48.04 5.25 14.57
C ALA A 325 -46.73 4.48 14.31
N MET A 326 -46.49 3.36 15.00
CA MET A 326 -45.25 2.60 14.90
C MET A 326 -45.53 1.10 14.89
N ILE A 327 -44.54 0.33 14.44
CA ILE A 327 -44.59 -1.13 14.39
C ILE A 327 -43.37 -1.70 15.10
N THR A 328 -43.48 -2.94 15.55
CA THR A 328 -42.38 -3.67 16.18
C THR A 328 -41.37 -4.18 15.15
N ALA A 329 -40.13 -4.46 15.58
CA ALA A 329 -39.13 -5.08 14.72
C ALA A 329 -39.56 -6.44 14.13
N THR A 330 -40.36 -7.20 14.90
CA THR A 330 -40.94 -8.46 14.41
C THR A 330 -42.01 -8.24 13.35
N GLU A 331 -42.89 -7.24 13.53
CA GLU A 331 -43.91 -6.91 12.52
C GLU A 331 -43.28 -6.39 11.23
N PHE A 332 -42.25 -5.55 11.34
CA PHE A 332 -41.49 -5.09 10.17
C PHE A 332 -40.86 -6.25 9.42
N SER A 333 -40.17 -7.16 10.11
CA SER A 333 -39.55 -8.35 9.48
C SER A 333 -40.59 -9.20 8.74
N ARG A 334 -41.76 -9.41 9.34
CA ARG A 334 -42.87 -10.14 8.70
C ARG A 334 -43.45 -9.37 7.51
N MET A 335 -43.57 -8.05 7.61
CA MET A 335 -44.02 -7.19 6.52
C MET A 335 -43.09 -7.30 5.30
N ILE A 336 -41.77 -7.24 5.50
CA ILE A 336 -40.78 -7.41 4.42
C ILE A 336 -40.89 -8.81 3.79
N ALA A 337 -40.98 -9.88 4.59
CA ALA A 337 -41.19 -11.22 4.07
C ALA A 337 -42.48 -11.35 3.24
N GLN A 338 -43.59 -10.75 3.71
CA GLN A 338 -44.85 -10.73 2.98
C GLN A 338 -44.76 -9.94 1.67
N LEU A 339 -44.06 -8.80 1.64
CA LEU A 339 -43.83 -8.04 0.40
C LEU A 339 -43.10 -8.91 -0.63
N TYR A 340 -42.04 -9.61 -0.19
CA TYR A 340 -41.28 -10.52 -1.04
C TYR A 340 -42.13 -11.68 -1.58
N GLU A 341 -42.89 -12.37 -0.71
CA GLU A 341 -43.81 -13.45 -1.08
C GLU A 341 -44.90 -13.00 -2.07
N ASN A 342 -45.26 -11.71 -2.03
CA ASN A 342 -46.25 -11.11 -2.92
C ASN A 342 -45.63 -10.41 -4.14
N ASP A 343 -44.42 -10.80 -4.55
CA ASP A 343 -43.73 -10.32 -5.75
C ASP A 343 -43.38 -8.82 -5.77
N PHE A 344 -43.29 -8.17 -4.61
CA PHE A 344 -42.71 -6.84 -4.56
C PHE A 344 -41.18 -6.90 -4.68
N ILE A 345 -40.60 -5.87 -5.31
CA ILE A 345 -39.16 -5.66 -5.42
C ILE A 345 -38.83 -4.25 -4.96
N LEU A 346 -37.87 -4.14 -4.05
CA LEU A 346 -37.36 -2.85 -3.60
C LEU A 346 -36.60 -2.18 -4.75
N ILE A 347 -36.92 -0.92 -5.03
CA ILE A 347 -36.22 -0.12 -6.04
C ILE A 347 -35.65 1.15 -5.42
N ASP A 348 -34.54 1.63 -5.98
CA ASP A 348 -34.05 2.98 -5.72
C ASP A 348 -34.93 3.99 -6.46
N SER A 349 -35.32 5.07 -5.79
CA SER A 349 -36.10 6.15 -6.40
C SER A 349 -35.35 6.86 -7.52
N ASP A 350 -34.02 6.85 -7.51
CA ASP A 350 -33.19 7.45 -8.55
C ASP A 350 -33.33 6.72 -9.89
N LEU A 351 -33.82 5.48 -9.90
CA LEU A 351 -34.15 4.77 -11.14
C LEU A 351 -35.35 5.38 -11.88
N LEU A 352 -36.15 6.21 -11.22
CA LEU A 352 -37.35 6.81 -11.82
C LEU A 352 -37.04 8.04 -12.68
N TYR A 353 -35.86 8.64 -12.54
CA TYR A 353 -35.49 9.89 -13.22
C TYR A 353 -34.16 9.78 -13.96
N ASP A 354 -34.06 10.44 -15.12
CA ASP A 354 -32.78 10.63 -15.81
C ASP A 354 -31.94 11.75 -15.16
N GLN A 355 -30.73 11.99 -15.68
CA GLN A 355 -29.82 13.03 -15.17
C GLN A 355 -30.41 14.44 -15.29
N GLU A 356 -31.29 14.65 -16.26
CA GLU A 356 -32.04 15.88 -16.51
C GLU A 356 -33.34 15.99 -15.68
N ARG A 357 -33.63 15.01 -14.82
CA ARG A 357 -34.82 14.90 -13.96
C ARG A 357 -36.13 14.69 -14.71
N HIS A 358 -36.10 14.11 -15.90
CA HIS A 358 -37.29 13.60 -16.57
C HIS A 358 -37.59 12.18 -16.11
N LEU A 359 -38.88 11.85 -16.05
CA LEU A 359 -39.33 10.51 -15.71
C LEU A 359 -38.90 9.51 -16.81
N GLN A 360 -38.16 8.47 -16.44
CA GLN A 360 -37.72 7.43 -17.35
C GLN A 360 -38.51 6.12 -17.14
N PRO A 361 -38.63 5.26 -18.18
CA PRO A 361 -39.30 3.98 -18.03
C PRO A 361 -38.60 3.07 -17.03
N LEU A 362 -39.33 2.62 -16.00
CA LEU A 362 -38.84 1.63 -15.06
C LEU A 362 -38.93 0.23 -15.67
N MET A 363 -37.81 -0.47 -15.74
CA MET A 363 -37.71 -1.82 -16.32
C MET A 363 -37.58 -2.85 -15.20
N LEU A 364 -38.49 -3.83 -15.13
CA LEU A 364 -38.54 -4.82 -14.05
C LEU A 364 -38.62 -6.25 -14.58
N PRO A 365 -38.19 -7.26 -13.79
CA PRO A 365 -38.48 -8.65 -14.08
C PRO A 365 -39.99 -8.90 -14.27
N PRO A 366 -40.39 -9.78 -15.20
CA PRO A 366 -41.79 -10.15 -15.37
C PRO A 366 -42.44 -10.55 -14.04
N GLY A 367 -43.59 -9.96 -13.74
CA GLY A 367 -44.38 -10.27 -12.54
C GLY A 367 -44.00 -9.50 -11.28
N LYS A 368 -42.84 -8.83 -11.23
CA LYS A 368 -42.43 -8.04 -10.07
C LYS A 368 -43.14 -6.67 -10.03
N LYS A 369 -43.42 -6.20 -8.83
CA LYS A 369 -44.07 -4.91 -8.54
C LYS A 369 -43.11 -4.01 -7.77
N PRO A 370 -42.83 -2.79 -8.23
CA PRO A 370 -41.87 -1.93 -7.56
C PRO A 370 -42.43 -1.36 -6.26
N ILE A 371 -41.57 -1.25 -5.26
CA ILE A 371 -41.85 -0.53 -4.03
C ILE A 371 -40.63 0.28 -3.60
N VAL A 372 -40.87 1.49 -3.10
CA VAL A 372 -39.86 2.32 -2.43
C VAL A 372 -40.11 2.26 -0.92
N LEU A 373 -39.09 1.89 -0.14
CA LEU A 373 -39.16 1.94 1.31
C LEU A 373 -38.52 3.23 1.81
N VAL A 374 -39.26 3.98 2.62
CA VAL A 374 -38.82 5.26 3.18
C VAL A 374 -38.69 5.10 4.69
N ILE A 375 -37.48 5.32 5.19
CA ILE A 375 -37.24 5.45 6.62
C ILE A 375 -37.62 6.89 7.01
N ASP A 376 -38.77 7.07 7.66
CA ASP A 376 -39.32 8.38 8.00
C ASP A 376 -39.02 8.75 9.45
N ALA A 377 -38.62 10.01 9.65
CA ALA A 377 -38.35 10.60 10.94
C ALA A 377 -37.49 9.72 11.87
N LEU A 378 -36.42 9.10 11.35
CA LEU A 378 -35.46 8.35 12.16
C LEU A 378 -34.82 9.29 13.19
N ASN A 379 -35.20 9.14 14.47
CA ASN A 379 -34.74 10.01 15.55
C ASN A 379 -34.79 9.28 16.88
N TYR A 380 -33.98 9.74 17.83
CA TYR A 380 -33.78 9.11 19.15
C TYR A 380 -33.96 10.10 20.30
N TYR A 381 -35.06 10.88 20.28
CA TYR A 381 -35.38 11.79 21.37
C TYR A 381 -35.66 11.04 22.68
N ALA A 382 -35.50 11.70 23.83
CA ALA A 382 -35.76 11.07 25.14
C ALA A 382 -37.18 10.46 25.25
N SER A 383 -38.18 11.07 24.60
CA SER A 383 -39.55 10.53 24.55
C SER A 383 -39.67 9.20 23.81
N ARG A 384 -38.74 8.88 22.89
CA ARG A 384 -38.71 7.59 22.18
C ARG A 384 -38.36 6.41 23.10
N ARG A 385 -37.72 6.71 24.23
CA ARG A 385 -37.39 5.72 25.27
C ARG A 385 -38.64 5.21 25.97
N GLU A 386 -39.63 6.08 26.15
CA GLU A 386 -40.94 5.72 26.73
C GLU A 386 -41.81 4.95 25.72
N THR A 387 -41.53 5.04 24.41
CA THR A 387 -42.23 4.26 23.38
C THR A 387 -41.51 2.98 22.96
N GLY A 388 -40.55 2.52 23.77
CA GLY A 388 -39.84 1.25 23.54
C GLY A 388 -38.98 1.20 22.27
N ASN A 389 -38.60 2.35 21.71
CA ASN A 389 -37.65 2.42 20.60
C ASN A 389 -36.20 2.34 21.11
N ALA A 390 -35.26 2.18 20.18
CA ALA A 390 -33.83 2.32 20.47
C ALA A 390 -33.48 3.72 21.02
N TRP A 391 -32.39 3.79 21.76
CA TRP A 391 -31.85 5.03 22.33
C TRP A 391 -30.86 5.72 21.41
N ASP A 392 -30.17 4.95 20.56
CA ASP A 392 -29.21 5.46 19.59
C ASP A 392 -28.88 4.39 18.54
N LEU A 393 -28.14 4.79 17.51
CA LEU A 393 -27.43 3.89 16.60
C LEU A 393 -25.93 3.95 16.86
N VAL A 394 -25.29 2.79 16.87
CA VAL A 394 -23.83 2.68 16.97
C VAL A 394 -23.30 1.76 15.87
N LEU A 395 -22.01 1.84 15.60
CA LEU A 395 -21.32 0.84 14.78
C LEU A 395 -20.80 -0.28 15.69
N ASN A 396 -20.99 -1.54 15.29
CA ASN A 396 -20.34 -2.69 15.94
C ASN A 396 -18.86 -2.80 15.52
N GLN A 397 -18.19 -3.90 15.90
CA GLN A 397 -16.77 -4.10 15.58
C GLN A 397 -16.54 -4.34 14.08
N GLU A 398 -17.55 -4.85 13.41
CA GLU A 398 -17.62 -5.13 11.99
C GLU A 398 -17.95 -3.88 11.15
N GLY A 399 -18.35 -2.78 11.80
CA GLY A 399 -18.74 -1.53 11.14
C GLY A 399 -20.23 -1.44 10.78
N ASP A 400 -21.05 -2.39 11.21
CA ASP A 400 -22.48 -2.40 10.95
C ASP A 400 -23.26 -1.49 11.91
N VAL A 401 -24.29 -0.85 11.36
CA VAL A 401 -25.23 -0.03 12.13
C VAL A 401 -26.13 -0.92 12.99
N CYS A 402 -26.07 -0.72 14.30
CA CYS A 402 -26.83 -1.45 15.32
C CYS A 402 -27.61 -0.50 16.21
N ALA A 403 -28.80 -0.94 16.65
CA ALA A 403 -29.60 -0.24 17.64
C ALA A 403 -29.03 -0.47 19.05
N VAL A 404 -29.07 0.57 19.89
CA VAL A 404 -28.70 0.45 21.31
C VAL A 404 -29.89 0.75 22.21
N TYR A 405 -30.16 -0.12 23.17
CA TYR A 405 -31.23 0.05 24.15
C TYR A 405 -30.93 -0.74 25.44
N PRO A 406 -31.51 -0.36 26.59
CA PRO A 406 -31.36 -1.13 27.82
C PRO A 406 -32.21 -2.42 27.75
N ASP A 407 -31.68 -3.52 28.28
CA ASP A 407 -32.46 -4.74 28.55
C ASP A 407 -33.38 -4.57 29.78
N GLU A 408 -34.05 -5.65 30.21
CA GLU A 408 -34.91 -5.65 31.41
C GLU A 408 -34.16 -5.32 32.71
N GLN A 409 -32.83 -5.50 32.73
CA GLN A 409 -31.96 -5.27 33.88
C GLN A 409 -31.28 -3.90 33.85
N GLY A 410 -31.46 -3.14 32.76
CA GLY A 410 -30.84 -1.84 32.52
C GLY A 410 -29.45 -1.90 31.90
N ASN A 411 -28.98 -3.07 31.46
CA ASN A 411 -27.72 -3.19 30.73
C ASN A 411 -27.92 -2.78 29.27
N MET A 412 -26.97 -2.05 28.69
CA MET A 412 -27.04 -1.66 27.29
C MET A 412 -26.78 -2.85 26.37
N VAL A 413 -27.73 -3.12 25.48
CA VAL A 413 -27.66 -4.10 24.40
C VAL A 413 -27.34 -3.36 23.12
N VAL A 414 -26.45 -3.94 22.32
CA VAL A 414 -26.22 -3.55 20.92
C VAL A 414 -26.83 -4.64 20.05
N ASP A 415 -27.87 -4.31 19.29
CA ASP A 415 -28.64 -5.25 18.49
C ASP A 415 -28.67 -4.82 17.03
N ARG A 416 -28.17 -5.69 16.15
CA ARG A 416 -28.21 -5.49 14.70
C ARG A 416 -29.65 -5.45 14.17
N ASN A 417 -30.55 -6.18 14.81
CA ASN A 417 -31.92 -6.39 14.35
C ASN A 417 -32.92 -5.46 15.06
N GLY A 418 -32.42 -4.53 15.88
CA GLY A 418 -33.25 -3.64 16.68
C GLY A 418 -33.85 -2.46 15.92
N GLU A 419 -33.44 -2.23 14.67
CA GLU A 419 -33.95 -1.16 13.80
C GLU A 419 -33.93 -1.62 12.32
N MET A 420 -34.71 -0.94 11.46
CA MET A 420 -34.93 -1.32 10.05
C MET A 420 -33.64 -1.52 9.26
N ILE A 421 -32.61 -0.73 9.57
CA ILE A 421 -31.35 -0.71 8.81
C ILE A 421 -30.74 -2.13 8.79
N GLY A 422 -30.59 -2.77 9.95
CA GLY A 422 -30.01 -4.12 9.98
C GLY A 422 -30.94 -5.26 9.63
N LEU A 423 -32.24 -5.01 9.62
CA LEU A 423 -33.21 -5.96 9.07
C LEU A 423 -33.25 -5.94 7.54
N LEU A 424 -32.93 -4.80 6.91
CA LEU A 424 -32.90 -4.64 5.45
C LEU A 424 -31.57 -5.07 4.81
N ASP A 425 -30.49 -5.09 5.59
CA ASP A 425 -29.17 -5.54 5.15
C ASP A 425 -29.01 -7.08 5.16
N GLN A 426 -30.02 -7.82 5.64
CA GLN A 426 -30.10 -9.28 5.60
C GLN A 426 -30.81 -9.76 4.32
#